data_AF-A0A830ER39-F1
#
_entry.id   AF-A0A830ER39-F1
#
_cell.length_a   1.000
_cell.length_b   1.000
_cell.length_c   1.000
_cell.angle_alpha   90.00
_cell.angle_beta   90.00
_cell.angle_gamma   90.00
#
_symmetry.space_group_name_H-M   'P 1'
#
loop_
_entity.id
_entity.type
_entity.pdbx_description
1 polymer ?
#
loop_
_entity_poly.entity_id
_entity_poly.type
_entity_poly.pdbx_seq_one_letter_code
_entity_poly.pdbx_strand_id
1 'polypeptide(L)'
;MVTVVDFVVQLVVSVFDLVRIFLLEVLLGVDPLTALSFLVGGGLTTAAVAGFGYLVVGAVLNQLTGSGASAPDSGAEEPTR
;
A
#
# COMPACT_ATOMS: atom_id res chain seq x y z
N MET A 1 -15.30 -18.37 -9.86
CA MET A 1 -13.99 -17.80 -9.51
C MET A 1 -14.12 -16.30 -9.52
N VAL A 2 -13.64 -15.63 -8.48
CA VAL A 2 -13.59 -14.17 -8.42
C VAL A 2 -12.56 -13.68 -9.44
N THR A 3 -12.91 -12.68 -10.25
CA THR A 3 -11.97 -12.05 -11.17
C THR A 3 -11.10 -11.04 -10.43
N VAL A 4 -9.95 -10.67 -10.99
CA VAL A 4 -9.10 -9.61 -10.42
C VAL A 4 -9.88 -8.30 -10.29
N VAL A 5 -10.76 -8.01 -11.26
CA VAL A 5 -11.61 -6.82 -11.24
C VAL A 5 -12.61 -6.87 -10.08
N ASP A 6 -13.28 -8.01 -9.86
CA ASP A 6 -14.18 -8.19 -8.71
C ASP A 6 -13.44 -7.99 -7.39
N PHE A 7 -12.23 -8.55 -7.28
CA PHE A 7 -11.41 -8.39 -6.08
C PHE A 7 -11.08 -6.91 -5.82
N VAL A 8 -10.68 -6.17 -6.85
CA VAL A 8 -10.37 -4.74 -6.72
C VAL A 8 -11.61 -3.94 -6.35
N VAL A 9 -12.76 -4.22 -6.98
CA VAL A 9 -14.03 -3.56 -6.65
C VAL A 9 -14.40 -3.84 -5.19
N GLN A 10 -14.31 -5.10 -4.75
CA GLN A 10 -14.62 -5.48 -3.38
C GLN A 10 -13.65 -4.85 -2.37
N LEU A 11 -12.36 -4.74 -2.71
CA LEU A 11 -11.37 -4.04 -1.90
C LEU A 11 -11.73 -2.56 -1.75
N VAL A 12 -12.08 -1.89 -2.85
CA VAL A 12 -12.47 -0.48 -2.82
C VAL A 12 -13.73 -0.28 -1.98
N VAL A 13 -14.77 -1.10 -2.19
CA VAL A 13 -16.01 -1.05 -1.39
C VAL A 13 -15.71 -1.27 0.09
N SER A 14 -14.86 -2.24 0.42
CA SER A 14 -14.45 -2.53 1.80
C SER A 14 -13.74 -1.33 2.46
N VAL A 15 -12.85 -0.64 1.73
CA VAL A 15 -12.21 0.58 2.23
C VAL A 15 -13.23 1.70 2.48
N PHE A 16 -14.22 1.86 1.60
CA PHE A 16 -15.31 2.82 1.81
C PHE A 16 -16.15 2.49 3.03
N ASP A 17 -16.52 1.22 3.22
CA ASP A 17 -17.26 0.78 4.39
C ASP A 17 -16.46 0.99 5.69
N LEU A 18 -15.15 0.73 5.66
CA LEU A 18 -14.26 1.02 6.79
C LEU A 18 -14.30 2.51 7.19
N VAL A 19 -14.19 3.42 6.22
CA VAL A 19 -14.27 4.87 6.48
C VAL A 19 -15.64 5.26 7.02
N ARG A 20 -16.71 4.70 6.45
CA ARG A 20 -18.08 4.96 6.90
C ARG A 20 -18.29 4.52 8.35
N ILE A 21 -17.88 3.30 8.70
CA ILE A 21 -17.97 2.77 10.07
C ILE A 21 -17.19 3.66 11.02
N PHE A 22 -15.97 4.05 10.66
CA PHE A 22 -15.18 4.95 11.50
C PHE A 22 -15.89 6.29 11.76
N LEU A 23 -16.43 6.94 10.73
CA LEU A 23 -17.07 8.25 10.87
C LEU A 23 -18.41 8.19 11.62
N LEU A 24 -19.25 7.21 11.30
CA LEU A 24 -20.62 7.13 11.81
C LEU A 24 -20.72 6.41 13.15
N GLU A 25 -19.91 5.39 13.36
CA GLU A 25 -20.01 4.52 14.53
C GLU A 25 -18.90 4.79 15.55
N VAL A 26 -17.65 5.01 15.12
CA VAL A 26 -16.53 5.18 16.04
C VAL A 26 -16.35 6.63 16.49
N LEU A 27 -16.32 7.58 15.56
CA LEU A 27 -16.05 9.00 15.84
C LEU A 27 -17.23 9.68 16.55
N LEU A 28 -18.46 9.29 16.21
CA LEU A 28 -19.69 9.87 16.78
C LEU A 28 -20.37 8.99 17.83
N GLY A 29 -19.98 7.72 17.97
CA GLY A 29 -20.68 6.74 18.80
C GLY A 29 -19.89 6.13 19.96
N VAL A 30 -18.59 6.43 20.13
CA VAL A 30 -17.72 5.83 21.17
C VAL A 30 -16.88 6.89 21.88
N ASP A 31 -16.27 6.53 23.01
CA ASP A 31 -15.34 7.36 23.77
C ASP A 31 -14.20 7.94 22.89
N PRO A 32 -13.82 9.22 23.09
CA PRO A 32 -12.84 9.93 22.24
C PRO A 32 -11.46 9.24 22.14
N LEU A 33 -11.03 8.59 23.22
CA LEU A 33 -9.76 7.85 23.27
C LEU A 33 -9.74 6.62 22.35
N THR A 34 -10.88 5.94 22.21
CA THR A 34 -11.04 4.80 21.31
C THR A 34 -10.99 5.26 19.86
N ALA A 35 -11.69 6.35 19.53
CA ALA A 35 -11.65 6.94 18.21
C ALA A 35 -10.23 7.37 17.82
N LEU A 36 -9.50 8.02 18.74
CA LEU A 36 -8.12 8.43 18.50
C LEU A 36 -7.19 7.23 18.29
N SER A 37 -7.32 6.17 19.09
CA SER A 37 -6.51 4.96 18.97
C SER A 37 -6.72 4.26 17.62
N PHE A 38 -7.98 4.17 17.19
CA PHE A 38 -8.32 3.60 15.89
C PHE A 38 -7.81 4.47 14.73
N LEU A 39 -7.91 5.81 14.85
CA LEU A 39 -7.40 6.73 13.84
C LEU A 39 -5.88 6.63 13.68
N VAL A 40 -5.14 6.56 14.79
CA VAL A 40 -3.68 6.43 14.77
C VAL A 40 -3.28 5.07 14.18
N GLY A 41 -3.89 3.97 14.63
CA GLY A 41 -3.62 2.64 14.10
C GLY A 41 -3.96 2.51 12.61
N GLY A 42 -5.12 3.01 12.21
CA GLY A 42 -5.56 3.03 10.80
C GLY A 42 -4.67 3.91 9.95
N GLY A 43 -4.30 5.09 10.44
CA GLY A 43 -3.38 6.02 9.77
C GLY A 43 -2.00 5.41 9.55
N LEU A 44 -1.40 4.81 10.59
CA LEU A 44 -0.11 4.13 10.48
C LEU A 44 -0.15 2.96 9.50
N THR A 45 -1.19 2.13 9.56
CA THR A 45 -1.36 1.00 8.64
C THR A 45 -1.51 1.48 7.20
N THR A 46 -2.32 2.52 6.98
CA THR A 46 -2.52 3.12 5.66
C THR A 46 -1.22 3.72 5.12
N ALA A 47 -0.47 4.45 5.95
CA ALA A 47 0.82 5.01 5.57
C ALA A 47 1.84 3.92 5.20
N ALA A 48 1.89 2.83 5.97
CA ALA A 48 2.75 1.69 5.68
C ALA A 48 2.37 1.03 4.36
N VAL A 49 1.08 0.73 4.15
CA VAL A 49 0.58 0.12 2.91
C VAL A 49 0.84 1.02 1.71
N ALA A 50 0.64 2.33 1.83
CA ALA A 50 0.93 3.29 0.76
C ALA A 50 2.43 3.34 0.43
N GLY A 51 3.30 3.39 1.45
CA GLY A 51 4.74 3.40 1.27
C GLY A 51 5.24 2.12 0.58
N PHE A 52 4.87 0.95 1.10
CA PHE A 52 5.25 -0.33 0.48
C PHE A 52 4.61 -0.53 -0.88
N GLY A 53 3.34 -0.16 -1.04
CA GLY A 53 2.62 -0.23 -2.31
C GLY A 53 3.32 0.59 -3.39
N TYR A 54 3.76 1.81 -3.05
CA TYR A 54 4.54 2.64 -3.97
C TYR A 54 5.85 1.97 -4.41
N LEU A 55 6.60 1.39 -3.47
CA LEU A 55 7.84 0.68 -3.78
C LEU A 55 7.60 -0.57 -4.64
N VAL A 56 6.55 -1.33 -4.35
CA VAL A 56 6.16 -2.51 -5.13
C VAL A 56 5.78 -2.10 -6.56
N VAL A 57 4.97 -1.05 -6.72
CA VAL A 57 4.62 -0.51 -8.04
C VAL A 57 5.87 -0.07 -8.79
N GLY A 58 6.78 0.66 -8.13
CA GLY A 58 8.05 1.06 -8.71
C GLY A 58 8.92 -0.13 -9.15
N ALA A 59 8.98 -1.19 -8.34
CA ALA A 59 9.71 -2.42 -8.67
C ALA A 59 9.09 -3.16 -9.87
N VAL A 60 7.76 -3.26 -9.93
CA VAL A 60 7.04 -3.85 -11.07
C VAL A 60 7.30 -3.03 -12.33
N LEU A 61 7.17 -1.71 -12.27
CA LEU A 61 7.44 -0.83 -13.42
C LEU A 61 8.90 -0.93 -13.88
N ASN A 62 9.84 -1.03 -12.95
CA ASN A 62 11.25 -1.28 -13.27
C ASN A 62 11.45 -2.60 -14.01
N GLN A 63 10.82 -3.69 -13.57
CA GLN A 63 10.91 -4.98 -14.27
C GLN A 63 10.30 -4.93 -15.68
N LEU A 64 9.24 -4.15 -15.88
CA LEU A 64 8.55 -4.04 -17.17
C LEU A 64 9.24 -3.08 -18.15
N THR A 65 9.85 -2.01 -17.65
CA THR A 65 10.38 -0.90 -18.48
C THR A 65 11.91 -0.86 -18.51
N GLY A 66 12.59 -1.55 -17.59
CA GLY A 66 14.04 -1.51 -17.41
C GLY A 66 14.60 -0.15 -16.94
N SER A 67 13.72 0.84 -16.71
CA SER A 67 14.09 2.25 -16.51
C SER A 67 14.57 2.59 -15.09
N GLY A 68 14.58 1.63 -14.15
CA GLY A 68 15.05 1.80 -12.78
C GLY A 68 16.37 1.07 -12.49
N ALA A 69 16.95 0.36 -13.46
CA ALA A 69 18.26 -0.25 -13.38
C ALA A 69 19.37 0.80 -13.56
N SER A 70 19.48 1.76 -12.64
CA SER A 70 20.62 2.70 -12.60
C SER A 70 21.72 2.28 -11.63
N ALA A 71 21.61 1.10 -11.01
CA ALA A 71 22.80 0.44 -10.46
C ALA A 71 23.50 -0.24 -11.64
N PRO A 72 24.70 0.20 -12.05
CA PRO A 72 25.52 -0.63 -12.94
C PRO A 72 25.76 -1.94 -12.20
N ASP A 73 25.57 -3.07 -12.86
CA ASP A 73 26.05 -4.35 -12.35
C ASP A 73 27.55 -4.16 -12.05
N SER A 74 27.92 -4.13 -10.77
CA SER A 74 29.32 -4.08 -10.33
C SER A 74 30.05 -5.42 -10.54
N GLY A 75 29.58 -6.20 -11.51
CA GLY A 75 30.18 -7.42 -12.04
C GLY A 75 30.78 -7.23 -13.43
N ALA A 76 31.22 -6.01 -13.79
CA ALA A 76 32.05 -5.81 -14.98
C ALA A 76 33.40 -6.48 -14.77
N GLU A 77 33.46 -7.77 -15.14
CA GLU A 77 34.61 -8.53 -15.61
C GLU A 77 35.97 -7.85 -15.38
N GLU A 78 36.68 -8.30 -14.34
CA GLU A 78 38.12 -8.07 -14.24
C GLU A 78 38.77 -8.70 -15.48
N PRO A 79 39.38 -7.92 -16.39
CA PRO A 79 40.01 -8.48 -17.57
C PRO A 79 41.26 -9.20 -17.09
N THR A 80 41.26 -10.51 -17.25
CA THR A 80 42.42 -11.37 -17.06
C THR A 80 43.59 -10.81 -17.88
N ARG A 81 44.63 -10.36 -17.18
CA ARG A 81 45.92 -10.04 -17.79
C ARG A 81 47.04 -10.69 -17.02
#